data_AF-A0A452ZLW6-F1
#
_entry.id   AF-A0A452ZLW6-F1
#
_cell.length_a   1.000
_cell.length_b   1.000
_cell.length_c   1.000
_cell.angle_alpha   90.00
_cell.angle_beta   90.00
_cell.angle_gamma   90.00
#
_symmetry.space_group_name_H-M   'P 1'
#
loop_
_entity.id
_entity.type
_entity.pdbx_description
1 polymer ?
#
loop_
_entity_poly.entity_id
_entity_poly.type
_entity_poly.pdbx_seq_one_letter_code
_entity_poly.pdbx_strand_id
1 'polypeptide(L)'
;STRPAMPVRRRAPRPQDTGVVKRYAEMGIAAALSRPWDYPTACRELAELLRHGYAGLPKAAQALAAADVLVAFRLLPDVQTEYALAAANGLLLAVETSLPKQKKSQAVSEFKCSVILHKRRAKVQQEPGPPQTYQMMYLFISLVFWTRVLWWLLVLFAGLGIHLQTTTSCGE
;
A
#
# COMPACT_ATOMS: atom_id res chain seq x y z
N SER A 1 46.82 27.67 17.62
CA SER A 1 46.04 27.14 18.75
C SER A 1 45.04 26.14 18.21
N THR A 2 45.39 24.85 18.24
CA THR A 2 44.64 23.78 17.58
C THR A 2 43.72 23.14 18.61
N ARG A 3 42.39 23.28 18.45
CA ARG A 3 41.43 22.60 19.34
C ARG A 3 41.50 21.09 19.09
N PRO A 4 41.58 20.25 20.14
CA PRO A 4 41.50 18.81 19.96
C PRO A 4 40.05 18.42 19.60
N ALA A 5 39.90 17.61 18.55
CA ALA A 5 38.63 17.03 18.16
C ALA A 5 38.12 16.09 19.26
N MET A 6 36.91 16.35 19.78
CA MET A 6 36.28 15.46 20.76
C MET A 6 35.97 14.10 20.13
N PRO A 7 36.27 12.97 20.80
CA PRO A 7 35.83 11.67 20.34
C PRO A 7 34.31 11.57 20.51
N VAL A 8 33.59 11.45 19.39
CA VAL A 8 32.17 11.06 19.39
C VAL A 8 32.08 9.70 20.08
N ARG A 9 31.61 9.69 21.32
CA ARG A 9 31.36 8.51 22.12
C ARG A 9 30.25 7.71 21.41
N ARG A 10 30.62 6.77 20.53
CA ARG A 10 29.68 5.78 19.98
C ARG A 10 29.08 5.06 21.19
N ARG A 11 27.82 5.37 21.54
CA ARG A 11 27.09 4.64 22.57
C ARG A 11 27.08 3.17 22.13
N ALA A 12 27.78 2.32 22.88
CA ALA A 12 27.65 0.88 22.73
C ALA A 12 26.16 0.52 22.89
N PRO A 13 25.60 -0.37 22.05
CA PRO A 13 24.23 -0.84 22.21
C PRO A 13 24.07 -1.41 23.61
N ARG A 14 22.98 -1.04 24.31
CA ARG A 14 22.73 -1.59 25.65
C ARG A 14 22.48 -3.09 25.52
N PRO A 15 23.06 -3.95 26.38
CA PRO A 15 22.83 -5.40 26.38
C PRO A 15 21.35 -5.81 26.53
N GLN A 16 20.48 -4.89 26.95
CA GLN A 16 19.04 -5.14 27.08
C GLN A 16 18.29 -5.05 25.74
N ASP A 17 18.81 -4.29 24.77
CA ASP A 17 18.18 -4.15 23.43
C ASP A 17 18.28 -5.46 22.63
N THR A 18 19.38 -6.21 22.79
CA THR A 18 19.57 -7.51 22.12
C THR A 18 18.62 -8.57 22.67
N GLY A 19 18.25 -8.51 23.95
CA GLY A 19 17.31 -9.45 24.56
C GLY A 19 15.90 -9.33 23.97
N VAL A 20 15.37 -8.12 23.83
CA VAL A 20 14.03 -7.88 23.23
C VAL A 20 14.02 -8.21 21.74
N VAL A 21 15.10 -7.86 21.03
CA VAL A 21 15.29 -8.23 19.62
C VAL A 21 15.33 -9.75 19.44
N LYS A 22 16.04 -10.46 20.33
CA LYS A 22 16.09 -11.92 20.31
C LYS A 22 14.73 -12.55 20.59
N ARG A 23 14.00 -12.06 21.59
CA ARG A 23 12.62 -12.49 21.88
C ARG A 23 11.68 -12.24 20.70
N TYR A 24 11.84 -11.11 20.01
CA TYR A 24 11.09 -10.84 18.78
C TYR A 24 11.39 -11.88 17.69
N ALA A 25 12.67 -12.17 17.45
CA ALA A 25 13.07 -13.18 16.48
C ALA A 25 12.61 -14.60 16.87
N GLU A 26 12.62 -14.94 18.16
CA GLU A 26 12.14 -16.21 18.71
C GLU A 26 10.63 -16.41 18.52
N MET A 27 9.84 -15.34 18.39
CA MET A 27 8.41 -15.46 18.02
C MET A 27 8.20 -16.06 16.62
N GLY A 28 9.22 -16.05 15.76
CA GLY A 28 9.18 -16.79 14.50
C GLY A 28 8.19 -16.25 13.47
N ILE A 29 7.77 -14.98 13.56
CA ILE A 29 6.80 -14.36 12.63
C ILE A 29 7.28 -14.51 11.17
N ALA A 30 8.56 -14.27 10.90
CA ALA A 30 9.14 -14.47 9.56
C ALA A 30 9.02 -15.91 9.06
N ALA A 31 9.15 -16.91 9.95
CA ALA A 31 9.02 -18.32 9.61
C ALA A 31 7.54 -18.74 9.43
N ALA A 32 6.61 -18.08 10.11
CA ALA A 32 5.17 -18.26 9.89
C ALA A 32 4.71 -17.62 8.57
N LEU A 33 5.25 -16.44 8.23
CA LEU A 33 4.94 -15.74 6.97
C LEU A 33 5.33 -16.55 5.73
N SER A 34 6.39 -17.37 5.80
CA SER A 34 6.83 -18.19 4.66
C SER A 34 5.92 -19.40 4.38
N ARG A 35 5.02 -19.74 5.31
CA ARG A 35 4.08 -20.86 5.18
C ARG A 35 2.73 -20.35 4.68
N PRO A 36 2.22 -20.82 3.53
CA PRO A 36 0.97 -20.32 2.96
C PRO A 36 -0.25 -20.44 3.89
N TRP A 37 -0.32 -21.49 4.71
CA TRP A 37 -1.43 -21.73 5.65
C TRP A 37 -1.34 -20.91 6.93
N ASP A 38 -0.13 -20.52 7.36
CA ASP A 38 0.08 -19.69 8.56
C ASP A 38 0.13 -18.19 8.23
N TYR A 39 0.28 -17.84 6.95
CA TYR A 39 0.38 -16.46 6.47
C TYR A 39 -0.72 -15.52 7.00
N PRO A 40 -2.02 -15.85 6.92
CA PRO A 40 -3.08 -14.94 7.36
C PRO A 40 -3.01 -14.66 8.86
N THR A 41 -2.72 -15.71 9.65
CA THR A 41 -2.55 -15.61 11.11
C THR A 41 -1.34 -14.76 11.45
N ALA A 42 -0.20 -14.98 10.78
CA ALA A 42 1.02 -14.19 10.98
C ALA A 42 0.81 -12.71 10.63
N CYS A 43 0.07 -12.39 9.56
CA CYS A 43 -0.31 -11.01 9.24
C CYS A 43 -1.16 -10.36 10.32
N ARG A 44 -2.08 -11.11 10.93
CA ARG A 44 -2.94 -10.61 12.02
C ARG A 44 -2.14 -10.34 13.29
N GLU A 45 -1.30 -11.28 13.70
CA GLU A 45 -0.41 -11.12 14.87
C GLU A 45 0.52 -9.92 14.70
N LEU A 46 1.08 -9.75 13.50
CA LEU A 46 1.93 -8.60 13.18
C LEU A 46 1.13 -7.29 13.23
N ALA A 47 -0.12 -7.27 12.76
CA ALA A 47 -0.99 -6.10 12.84
C ALA A 47 -1.32 -5.72 14.29
N GLU A 48 -1.59 -6.71 15.14
CA GLU A 48 -1.88 -6.50 16.56
C GLU A 48 -0.65 -5.98 17.32
N LEU A 49 0.54 -6.56 17.03
CA LEU A 49 1.81 -6.06 17.55
C LEU A 49 2.07 -4.62 17.13
N LEU A 50 1.78 -4.26 15.89
CA LEU A 50 1.93 -2.90 15.40
C LEU A 50 0.99 -1.91 16.10
N ARG A 51 -0.27 -2.30 16.34
CA ARG A 51 -1.28 -1.45 16.98
C ARG A 51 -0.96 -1.14 18.44
N HIS A 52 -0.49 -2.14 19.19
CA HIS A 52 -0.36 -2.01 20.64
C HIS A 52 1.08 -1.82 21.11
N GLY A 53 2.05 -2.39 20.40
CA GLY A 53 3.43 -2.52 20.89
C GLY A 53 4.46 -1.70 20.12
N TYR A 54 4.17 -1.23 18.91
CA TYR A 54 5.21 -0.67 18.04
C TYR A 54 5.97 0.50 18.65
N ALA A 55 5.28 1.46 19.28
CA ALA A 55 5.90 2.63 19.89
C ALA A 55 6.77 2.29 21.12
N GLY A 56 6.45 1.19 21.82
CA GLY A 56 7.17 0.73 23.01
C GLY A 56 8.38 -0.16 22.72
N LEU A 57 8.55 -0.61 21.47
CA LEU A 57 9.67 -1.47 21.07
C LEU A 57 10.98 -0.68 20.95
N PRO A 58 12.14 -1.29 21.28
CA PRO A 58 13.43 -0.69 20.99
C PRO A 58 13.62 -0.53 19.47
N LYS A 59 14.37 0.50 19.05
CA LYS A 59 14.53 0.85 17.62
C LYS A 59 14.98 -0.31 16.73
N ALA A 60 15.78 -1.23 17.27
CA ALA A 60 16.21 -2.44 16.56
C ALA A 60 15.05 -3.42 16.32
N ALA A 61 14.18 -3.66 17.30
CA ALA A 61 13.00 -4.50 17.15
C ALA A 61 11.94 -3.83 16.24
N GLN A 62 11.80 -2.50 16.32
CA GLN A 62 10.97 -1.74 15.37
C GLN A 62 11.46 -1.87 13.92
N ALA A 63 12.78 -1.98 13.72
CA ALA A 63 13.34 -2.19 12.39
C ALA A 63 13.03 -3.59 11.85
N LEU A 64 13.13 -4.62 12.70
CA LEU A 64 12.75 -5.99 12.36
C LEU A 64 11.25 -6.11 12.06
N ALA A 65 10.39 -5.57 12.93
CA ALA A 65 8.95 -5.59 12.68
C ALA A 65 8.57 -4.87 11.38
N ALA A 66 9.21 -3.75 11.07
CA ALA A 66 9.01 -3.08 9.78
C ALA A 66 9.53 -3.90 8.60
N ALA A 67 10.62 -4.66 8.76
CA ALA A 67 11.12 -5.56 7.71
C ALA A 67 10.15 -6.74 7.49
N ASP A 68 9.62 -7.33 8.55
CA ASP A 68 8.67 -8.44 8.48
C ASP A 68 7.35 -8.02 7.80
N VAL A 69 6.91 -6.76 7.99
CA VAL A 69 5.79 -6.18 7.23
C VAL A 69 6.07 -6.16 5.72
N LEU A 70 7.28 -5.76 5.32
CA LEU A 70 7.65 -5.73 3.90
C LEU A 70 7.71 -7.15 3.32
N VAL A 71 8.23 -8.11 4.09
CA VAL A 71 8.25 -9.52 3.71
C VAL A 71 6.83 -10.06 3.56
N ALA A 72 5.94 -9.77 4.51
CA ALA A 72 4.54 -10.17 4.46
C ALA A 72 3.86 -9.66 3.18
N PHE A 73 4.06 -8.40 2.82
CA PHE A 73 3.48 -7.86 1.58
C PHE A 73 4.08 -8.50 0.34
N ARG A 74 5.39 -8.73 0.28
CA ARG A 74 6.04 -9.38 -0.87
C ARG A 74 5.63 -10.84 -1.08
N LEU A 75 5.27 -11.55 -0.02
CA LEU A 75 4.81 -12.94 -0.07
C LEU A 75 3.32 -13.07 -0.44
N LEU A 76 2.54 -11.99 -0.33
CA LEU A 76 1.13 -11.96 -0.74
C LEU A 76 0.87 -12.58 -2.14
N PRO A 77 1.62 -12.25 -3.21
CA PRO A 77 1.43 -12.84 -4.54
C PRO A 77 1.72 -14.35 -4.64
N ASP A 78 2.39 -14.95 -3.66
CA ASP A 78 2.59 -16.40 -3.59
C ASP A 78 1.41 -17.10 -2.89
N VAL A 79 0.68 -16.38 -2.04
CA VAL A 79 -0.48 -16.89 -1.29
C VAL A 79 -1.77 -16.44 -1.97
N GLN A 80 -2.16 -17.15 -3.04
CA GLN A 80 -3.31 -16.82 -3.91
C GLN A 80 -4.69 -17.13 -3.27
N THR A 81 -4.97 -16.60 -2.07
CA THR A 81 -6.25 -16.79 -1.39
C THR A 81 -6.88 -15.45 -1.00
N GLU A 82 -8.21 -15.34 -1.13
CA GLU A 82 -8.96 -14.14 -0.72
C GLU A 82 -8.77 -13.84 0.79
N TYR A 83 -8.64 -14.88 1.60
CA TYR A 83 -8.41 -14.76 3.04
C TYR A 83 -7.03 -14.15 3.37
N ALA A 84 -5.98 -14.53 2.64
CA ALA A 84 -4.66 -13.90 2.77
C ALA A 84 -4.69 -12.42 2.37
N LEU A 85 -5.45 -12.07 1.32
CA LEU A 85 -5.64 -10.69 0.89
C LEU A 85 -6.38 -9.85 1.96
N ALA A 86 -7.42 -10.41 2.58
CA ALA A 86 -8.12 -9.76 3.69
C ALA A 86 -7.20 -9.51 4.90
N ALA A 87 -6.38 -10.51 5.28
CA ALA A 87 -5.42 -10.38 6.37
C ALA A 87 -4.33 -9.33 6.07
N ALA A 88 -3.79 -9.32 4.85
CA ALA A 88 -2.81 -8.34 4.42
C ALA A 88 -3.38 -6.90 4.39
N ASN A 89 -4.66 -6.73 4.02
CA ASN A 89 -5.35 -5.44 4.14
C ASN A 89 -5.49 -5.00 5.61
N GLY A 90 -5.80 -5.93 6.53
CA GLY A 90 -5.83 -5.64 7.96
C GLY A 90 -4.48 -5.20 8.52
N LEU A 91 -3.40 -5.82 8.04
CA LEU A 91 -2.02 -5.43 8.34
C LEU A 91 -1.68 -4.05 7.78
N LEU A 92 -2.09 -3.74 6.55
CA LEU A 92 -1.90 -2.41 5.95
C LEU A 92 -2.51 -1.32 6.83
N LEU A 93 -3.75 -1.48 7.28
CA LEU A 93 -4.38 -0.50 8.18
C LEU A 93 -3.58 -0.28 9.46
N ALA A 94 -3.08 -1.36 10.08
CA ALA A 94 -2.22 -1.25 11.26
C ALA A 94 -0.90 -0.52 10.97
N VAL A 95 -0.31 -0.75 9.79
CA VAL A 95 0.88 -0.03 9.34
C VAL A 95 0.59 1.45 9.18
N GLU A 96 -0.55 1.78 8.58
CA GLU A 96 -0.95 3.16 8.33
C GLU A 96 -1.21 3.98 9.60
N THR A 97 -1.65 3.30 10.68
CA THR A 97 -1.90 3.92 11.99
C THR A 97 -0.67 3.99 12.87
N SER A 98 0.23 3.01 12.77
CA SER A 98 1.29 2.81 13.76
C SER A 98 2.70 3.19 13.29
N LEU A 99 2.97 3.21 11.98
CA LEU A 99 4.32 3.50 11.46
C LEU A 99 4.55 4.99 11.15
N PRO A 100 5.78 5.49 11.35
CA PRO A 100 6.16 6.84 10.95
C PRO A 100 6.14 7.00 9.42
N LYS A 101 5.80 8.21 8.94
CA LYS A 101 5.53 8.56 7.53
C LYS A 101 6.48 7.93 6.49
N GLN A 102 7.78 7.88 6.79
CA GLN A 102 8.80 7.35 5.86
C GLN A 102 8.70 5.83 5.65
N LYS A 103 8.44 5.05 6.71
CA LYS A 103 8.30 3.59 6.58
C LYS A 103 6.92 3.20 6.05
N LYS A 104 5.90 4.02 6.33
CA LYS A 104 4.55 3.86 5.79
C LYS A 104 4.52 3.94 4.27
N SER A 105 5.16 4.95 3.65
CA SER A 105 5.13 5.10 2.19
C SER A 105 5.76 3.90 1.46
N GLN A 106 6.90 3.40 1.98
CA GLN A 106 7.57 2.22 1.45
C GLN A 106 6.70 0.96 1.57
N ALA A 107 6.08 0.74 2.74
CA ALA A 107 5.21 -0.41 2.95
C ALA A 107 3.95 -0.37 2.07
N VAL A 108 3.36 0.82 1.88
CA VAL A 108 2.20 1.03 1.00
C VAL A 108 2.55 0.80 -0.47
N SER A 109 3.72 1.25 -0.94
CA SER A 109 4.14 1.01 -2.33
C SER A 109 4.38 -0.48 -2.60
N GLU A 110 4.99 -1.18 -1.64
CA GLU A 110 5.27 -2.62 -1.74
C GLU A 110 3.97 -3.44 -1.70
N PHE A 111 3.02 -3.06 -0.84
CA PHE A 111 1.69 -3.66 -0.83
C PHE A 111 0.97 -3.49 -2.18
N LYS A 112 0.96 -2.28 -2.74
CA LYS A 112 0.33 -2.02 -4.05
C LYS A 112 0.95 -2.85 -5.16
N CYS A 113 2.29 -2.91 -5.22
CA CYS A 113 3.02 -3.72 -6.18
C CYS A 113 2.64 -5.21 -6.04
N SER A 114 2.58 -5.69 -4.80
CA SER A 114 2.27 -7.09 -4.48
C SER A 114 0.83 -7.47 -4.79
N VAL A 115 -0.15 -6.58 -4.57
CA VAL A 115 -1.55 -6.78 -5.00
C VAL A 115 -1.66 -6.82 -6.53
N ILE A 116 -0.91 -6.00 -7.25
CA ILE A 116 -0.87 -6.05 -8.71
C ILE A 116 -0.31 -7.39 -9.18
N LEU A 117 0.78 -7.87 -8.56
CA LEU A 117 1.39 -9.16 -8.91
C LEU A 117 0.44 -10.33 -8.56
N HIS A 118 -0.21 -10.28 -7.40
CA HIS A 118 -1.22 -11.26 -6.97
C HIS A 118 -2.36 -11.34 -7.98
N LYS A 119 -2.95 -10.20 -8.37
CA LYS A 119 -4.02 -10.15 -9.37
C LYS A 119 -3.56 -10.59 -10.77
N ARG A 120 -2.31 -10.33 -11.14
CA ARG A 120 -1.74 -10.80 -12.42
C ARG A 120 -1.57 -12.31 -12.44
N ARG A 121 -1.06 -12.92 -11.36
CA ARG A 121 -0.88 -14.38 -11.28
C ARG A 121 -2.21 -15.13 -11.22
N ALA A 122 -3.19 -14.59 -10.49
CA ALA A 122 -4.56 -15.11 -10.48
C ALA A 122 -5.15 -15.14 -11.90
N LYS A 123 -4.85 -14.15 -12.75
CA LYS A 123 -5.30 -14.11 -14.16
C LYS A 123 -4.50 -15.02 -15.10
N VAL A 124 -3.20 -15.19 -14.85
CA VAL A 124 -2.33 -16.09 -15.65
C VAL A 124 -2.68 -17.56 -15.44
N GLN A 125 -3.13 -17.94 -14.24
CA GLN A 125 -3.67 -19.30 -14.00
C GLN A 125 -5.07 -19.52 -14.58
N GLN A 126 -5.71 -18.50 -15.18
CA GLN A 126 -7.14 -18.51 -15.46
C GLN A 126 -7.55 -18.43 -16.95
N GLU A 127 -6.66 -18.51 -17.95
CA GLU A 127 -7.08 -18.20 -19.33
C GLU A 127 -6.65 -19.26 -20.37
N PRO A 128 -7.55 -19.61 -21.34
CA PRO A 128 -8.16 -18.60 -22.20
C PRO A 128 -9.70 -18.61 -22.27
N GLY A 129 -10.30 -17.43 -22.04
CA GLY A 129 -11.72 -17.11 -22.11
C GLY A 129 -11.99 -15.67 -21.62
N PRO A 130 -12.09 -14.67 -22.52
CA PRO A 130 -11.75 -13.27 -22.26
C PRO A 130 -12.26 -12.72 -20.91
N PRO A 131 -11.40 -12.09 -20.10
CA PRO A 131 -11.76 -11.66 -18.75
C PRO A 131 -12.82 -10.55 -18.78
N GLN A 132 -14.07 -10.91 -18.47
CA GLN A 132 -15.24 -10.02 -18.40
C GLN A 132 -15.13 -8.86 -17.39
N THR A 133 -14.06 -8.80 -16.60
CA THR A 133 -13.84 -7.71 -15.63
C THR A 133 -13.14 -6.48 -16.21
N TYR A 134 -12.46 -6.59 -17.36
CA TYR A 134 -11.85 -5.42 -18.01
C TYR A 134 -12.85 -4.66 -18.87
N GLN A 135 -13.74 -5.36 -19.58
CA GLN A 135 -14.79 -4.73 -20.38
C GLN A 135 -15.64 -3.77 -19.52
N MET A 136 -16.10 -4.23 -18.35
CA MET A 136 -16.94 -3.41 -17.47
C MET A 136 -16.20 -2.19 -16.90
N MET A 137 -14.92 -2.32 -16.55
CA MET A 137 -14.13 -1.20 -16.01
C MET A 137 -13.79 -0.18 -17.11
N TYR A 138 -13.43 -0.62 -18.31
CA TYR A 138 -13.22 0.27 -19.46
C TYR A 138 -14.53 0.93 -19.88
N LEU A 139 -15.65 0.21 -19.93
CA LEU A 139 -16.97 0.79 -20.21
C LEU A 139 -17.38 1.81 -19.14
N PHE A 140 -17.10 1.57 -17.85
CA PHE A 140 -17.40 2.53 -16.79
C PHE A 140 -16.53 3.79 -16.89
N ILE A 141 -15.21 3.62 -17.11
CA ILE A 141 -14.29 4.75 -17.26
C ILE A 141 -14.62 5.52 -18.54
N SER A 142 -14.90 4.83 -19.65
CA SER A 142 -15.33 5.44 -20.91
C SER A 142 -16.68 6.14 -20.78
N LEU A 143 -17.66 5.59 -20.06
CA LEU A 143 -18.97 6.21 -19.84
C LEU A 143 -18.87 7.45 -18.95
N VAL A 144 -18.08 7.40 -17.88
CA VAL A 144 -17.81 8.57 -17.02
C VAL A 144 -17.02 9.64 -17.79
N PHE A 145 -16.10 9.24 -18.67
CA PHE A 145 -15.35 10.17 -19.50
C PHE A 145 -16.24 10.79 -20.60
N TRP A 146 -17.06 9.99 -21.29
CA TRP A 146 -17.97 10.47 -22.33
C TRP A 146 -19.05 11.37 -21.76
N THR A 147 -19.59 11.08 -20.58
CA THR A 147 -20.57 11.97 -19.93
C THR A 147 -19.95 13.32 -19.55
N ARG A 148 -18.69 13.34 -19.08
CA ARG A 148 -17.96 14.59 -18.80
C ARG A 148 -17.64 15.37 -20.08
N VAL A 149 -17.23 14.69 -21.15
CA VAL A 149 -16.89 15.30 -22.45
C VAL A 149 -18.15 15.81 -23.17
N LEU A 150 -19.23 15.03 -23.18
CA LEU A 150 -20.51 15.43 -23.77
C LEU A 150 -21.12 16.64 -23.04
N TRP A 151 -21.00 16.69 -21.71
CA TRP A 151 -21.37 17.88 -20.94
C TRP A 151 -20.52 19.09 -21.34
N TRP A 152 -19.20 18.92 -21.48
CA TRP A 152 -18.30 19.98 -21.91
C TRP A 152 -18.64 20.50 -23.30
N LEU A 153 -18.95 19.61 -24.25
CA LEU A 153 -19.40 19.98 -25.60
C LEU A 153 -20.76 20.68 -25.58
N LEU A 154 -21.73 20.22 -24.79
CA LEU A 154 -23.02 20.90 -24.63
C LEU A 154 -22.86 22.31 -24.06
N VAL A 155 -21.98 22.50 -23.09
CA VAL A 155 -21.66 23.84 -22.54
C VAL A 155 -20.93 24.71 -23.58
N LEU A 156 -20.01 24.13 -24.37
CA LEU A 156 -19.30 24.82 -25.45
C LEU A 156 -20.27 25.28 -26.55
N PHE A 157 -21.19 24.42 -27.00
CA PHE A 157 -22.18 24.74 -28.02
C PHE A 157 -23.29 25.67 -27.50
N ALA A 158 -23.71 25.53 -26.24
CA ALA A 158 -24.61 26.50 -25.62
C ALA A 158 -23.95 27.89 -25.54
N GLY A 159 -22.66 27.96 -25.17
CA GLY A 159 -21.89 29.20 -25.16
C GLY A 159 -21.67 29.80 -26.56
N LEU A 160 -21.46 28.97 -27.58
CA LEU A 160 -21.31 29.41 -28.97
C LEU A 160 -22.65 29.88 -29.59
N GLY A 161 -23.76 29.25 -29.19
CA GLY A 161 -25.11 29.65 -29.60
C GLY A 161 -25.54 31.02 -29.04
N ILE A 162 -25.11 31.38 -27.83
CA ILE A 162 -25.40 32.70 -27.24
C ILE A 162 -24.63 33.82 -27.96
N HIS A 163 -23.46 33.52 -28.55
CA HIS A 163 -22.63 34.53 -29.23
C HIS A 163 -23.05 34.80 -30.69
N LEU A 164 -23.89 33.96 -31.30
CA LEU A 164 -24.35 34.15 -32.69
C LEU A 164 -25.67 34.91 -32.80
N GLN A 165 -26.40 35.09 -31.69
CA GLN A 165 -27.69 35.79 -31.67
C GLN A 165 -27.57 37.29 -31.36
N THR A 166 -26.40 37.77 -30.94
CA THR A 166 -26.16 39.20 -30.64
C THR A 166 -25.72 40.02 -31.86
N THR A 167 -25.51 39.43 -33.03
CA THR A 167 -25.07 40.16 -34.24
C THR A 167 -26.17 40.37 -35.30
N THR A 168 -27.43 39.96 -35.05
CA THR A 168 -28.55 40.21 -35.99
C THR A 168 -29.58 41.21 -35.47
N SER A 169 -29.22 42.09 -34.53
CA SER A 169 -30.07 43.20 -34.09
C SER A 169 -29.36 44.54 -34.27
N CYS A 170 -29.10 44.91 -35.53
CA CYS A 170 -28.94 46.31 -35.93
C CYS A 170 -29.19 46.39 -37.44
N GLY A 171 -30.38 46.86 -37.83
CA GLY A 171 -30.79 46.92 -39.24
C GLY A 171 -32.27 47.20 -39.42
N GLU A 172 -32.78 48.27 -38.77
CA GLU A 172 -33.88 49.08 -39.27
C GLU A 172 -33.48 50.56 -39.15
#